data_AF-A0A2M8GAP1-F1
#
_entry.id   AF-A0A2M8GAP1-F1
#
_cell.length_a   1.000
_cell.length_b   1.000
_cell.length_c   1.000
_cell.angle_alpha   90.00
_cell.angle_beta   90.00
_cell.angle_gamma   90.00
#
_symmetry.space_group_name_H-M   'P 1'
#
loop_
_entity.id
_entity.type
_entity.pdbx_description
1 polymer ?
#
loop_
_entity_poly.entity_id
_entity_poly.type
_entity_poly.pdbx_seq_one_letter_code
_entity_poly.pdbx_strand_id
1 'polypeptide(L)'
;MKVINIKSRKLVSMLVVALFMISFAGLAVSQESQGTEVEKVTGIISAISPDTGRVRIKDASGRGITLTAGSGVDLKDFSVGDQVVVEHTRDMVIKSITKQ
;
A
#
# COMPACT_ATOMS: atom_id res chain seq x y z
N MET A 1 -17.73 -59.32 5.62
CA MET A 1 -17.40 -58.47 6.79
C MET A 1 -15.89 -58.50 6.99
N LYS A 2 -15.16 -57.47 6.53
CA LYS A 2 -13.68 -57.49 6.48
C LYS A 2 -13.14 -56.88 7.77
N VAL A 3 -12.50 -57.71 8.61
CA VAL A 3 -11.97 -57.31 9.92
C VAL A 3 -10.84 -56.31 9.70
N ILE A 4 -11.11 -55.03 9.98
CA ILE A 4 -10.11 -53.96 9.97
C ILE A 4 -9.18 -54.20 11.18
N ASN A 5 -8.01 -54.74 10.88
CA ASN A 5 -6.95 -55.13 11.81
C ASN A 5 -6.51 -53.94 12.69
N ILE A 6 -6.49 -54.08 14.02
CA ILE A 6 -6.33 -52.98 14.97
C ILE A 6 -5.03 -52.16 14.78
N LYS A 7 -3.97 -52.77 14.21
CA LYS A 7 -2.73 -52.05 13.85
C LYS A 7 -2.93 -50.97 12.78
N SER A 8 -3.79 -51.19 11.78
CA SER A 8 -4.04 -50.19 10.72
C SER A 8 -4.88 -49.02 11.21
N ARG A 9 -5.73 -49.22 12.23
CA ARG A 9 -6.54 -48.15 12.83
C ARG A 9 -5.66 -47.08 13.52
N LYS A 10 -4.56 -47.50 14.16
CA LYS A 10 -3.60 -46.57 14.78
C LYS A 10 -2.81 -45.76 13.74
N LEU A 11 -2.41 -46.40 12.64
CA LEU A 11 -1.68 -45.74 11.55
C LEU A 11 -2.57 -44.76 10.78
N VAL A 12 -3.84 -45.12 10.52
CA VAL A 12 -4.81 -44.23 9.87
C VAL A 12 -5.14 -43.04 10.78
N SER A 13 -5.33 -43.27 12.08
CA SER A 13 -5.57 -42.18 13.04
C SER A 13 -4.39 -41.21 13.14
N MET A 14 -3.15 -41.73 13.17
CA MET A 14 -1.94 -40.91 13.18
C MET A 14 -1.81 -40.06 11.91
N LEU A 15 -2.14 -40.61 10.74
CA LEU A 15 -2.13 -39.88 9.47
C LEU A 15 -3.15 -38.73 9.47
N VAL A 16 -4.36 -38.95 10.00
CA VAL A 16 -5.42 -37.93 10.07
C VAL A 16 -5.04 -36.79 11.01
N VAL A 17 -4.43 -37.08 12.16
CA VAL A 17 -3.95 -36.05 13.10
C VAL A 17 -2.79 -35.24 12.50
N ALA A 18 -1.86 -35.88 11.79
CA ALA A 18 -0.78 -35.20 11.10
C ALA A 18 -1.30 -34.26 9.98
N LEU A 19 -2.33 -34.69 9.23
CA LEU A 19 -2.97 -33.85 8.21
C LEU A 19 -3.67 -32.63 8.83
N PHE A 20 -4.29 -32.78 10.00
CA PHE A 20 -5.02 -31.69 10.67
C PHE A 20 -4.08 -30.60 11.23
N MET A 21 -2.85 -30.95 11.64
CA MET A 21 -1.86 -29.99 12.13
C MET A 21 -1.28 -29.11 11.02
N ILE A 22 -1.28 -29.58 9.76
CA ILE A 22 -0.79 -28.80 8.61
C ILE A 22 -1.79 -27.67 8.26
N SER A 23 -3.06 -27.79 8.62
CA SER A 23 -4.11 -26.83 8.26
C SER A 23 -4.06 -25.48 9.01
N PHE A 24 -3.30 -25.36 10.11
CA PHE A 24 -3.26 -24.11 10.90
C PHE A 24 -2.01 -23.24 10.67
N ALA A 25 -1.01 -23.72 9.93
CA ALA A 25 0.20 -22.94 9.64
C ALA A 25 0.02 -21.92 8.50
N GLY A 26 -1.14 -21.91 7.82
CA GLY A 26 -1.39 -21.11 6.62
C GLY A 26 -1.98 -19.71 6.83
N LEU A 27 -2.25 -19.27 8.06
CA LEU A 27 -2.93 -17.99 8.31
C LEU A 27 -2.00 -16.82 8.70
N ALA A 28 -0.68 -17.02 8.71
CA ALA A 28 0.28 -15.98 9.11
C ALA A 28 0.94 -15.21 7.94
N VAL A 29 0.59 -15.53 6.70
CA VAL A 29 1.06 -14.84 5.47
C VAL A 29 -0.19 -14.80 4.58
N SER A 30 -0.95 -13.73 4.42
CA SER A 30 -0.54 -12.35 4.22
C SER A 30 -1.55 -11.41 4.87
N GLN A 31 -1.20 -10.84 6.02
CA GLN A 31 -1.64 -9.47 6.27
C GLN A 31 -0.70 -8.57 5.47
N GLU A 32 -0.91 -8.54 4.16
CA GLU A 32 -0.52 -7.38 3.38
C GLU A 32 -1.29 -6.23 4.02
N SER A 33 -0.54 -5.46 4.80
CA SER A 33 -1.00 -4.24 5.43
C SER A 33 -1.93 -3.54 4.44
N GLN A 34 -3.18 -3.31 4.84
CA GLN A 34 -4.06 -2.33 4.19
C GLN A 34 -3.50 -0.90 4.41
N GLY A 35 -2.18 -0.74 4.31
CA GLY A 35 -1.53 0.55 4.19
C GLY A 35 -1.90 1.06 2.81
N THR A 36 -2.59 2.20 2.80
CA THR A 36 -2.88 2.94 1.58
C THR A 36 -1.63 2.95 0.71
N GLU A 37 -1.69 2.33 -0.47
CA GLU A 37 -0.55 2.29 -1.38
C GLU A 37 -0.12 3.73 -1.68
N VAL A 38 1.11 4.04 -1.30
CA VAL A 38 1.70 5.37 -1.45
C VAL A 38 2.57 5.34 -2.69
N GLU A 39 2.24 6.20 -3.64
CA GLU A 39 3.00 6.44 -4.85
C GLU A 39 3.87 7.69 -4.68
N LYS A 40 5.01 7.72 -5.36
CA LYS A 40 5.98 8.82 -5.27
C LYS A 40 6.19 9.45 -6.64
N VAL A 41 6.07 10.78 -6.70
CA VAL A 41 6.30 11.58 -7.90
C VAL A 41 7.33 12.66 -7.63
N THR A 42 8.27 12.83 -8.55
CA THR A 42 9.21 13.94 -8.56
C THR A 42 8.90 14.84 -9.75
N GLY A 43 8.82 16.14 -9.52
CA GLY A 43 8.53 17.08 -10.60
C GLY A 43 8.58 18.53 -10.17
N ILE A 44 8.12 19.40 -11.06
CA ILE A 44 8.09 20.85 -10.85
C ILE A 44 6.65 21.28 -10.61
N ILE A 45 6.42 22.13 -9.61
CA ILE A 45 5.11 22.75 -9.39
C ILE A 45 4.80 23.67 -10.57
N SER A 46 3.77 23.33 -11.32
CA SER A 46 3.28 24.09 -12.49
C SER A 46 2.09 24.98 -12.17
N ALA A 47 1.33 24.65 -11.12
CA ALA A 47 0.28 25.49 -10.56
C ALA A 47 0.06 25.09 -9.08
N ILE A 48 -0.30 26.05 -8.24
CA ILE A 48 -0.62 25.81 -6.83
C ILE A 48 -1.71 26.76 -6.35
N SER A 49 -2.57 26.29 -5.47
CA SER A 49 -3.65 27.08 -4.87
C SER A 49 -3.79 26.66 -3.41
N PRO A 50 -2.99 27.26 -2.50
CA PRO A 50 -2.97 26.90 -1.08
C PRO A 50 -4.35 26.97 -0.43
N ASP A 51 -5.18 27.95 -0.80
CA ASP A 51 -6.53 28.13 -0.26
C ASP A 51 -7.47 26.94 -0.53
N THR A 52 -7.26 26.25 -1.66
CA THR A 52 -8.05 25.06 -2.04
C THR A 52 -7.31 23.76 -1.80
N GLY A 53 -6.06 23.83 -1.32
CA GLY A 53 -5.18 22.68 -1.16
C GLY A 53 -4.79 21.99 -2.47
N ARG A 54 -4.93 22.63 -3.64
CA ARG A 54 -4.65 21.99 -4.93
C ARG A 54 -3.25 22.34 -5.43
N VAL A 55 -2.56 21.34 -5.98
CA VAL A 55 -1.26 21.52 -6.63
C VAL A 55 -1.20 20.70 -7.92
N ARG A 56 -0.54 21.24 -8.94
CA ARG A 56 -0.28 20.54 -10.20
C ARG A 56 1.22 20.40 -10.38
N ILE A 57 1.69 19.16 -10.44
CA ILE A 57 3.11 18.82 -10.59
C ILE A 57 3.33 18.31 -12.01
N LYS A 58 4.37 18.81 -12.67
CA LYS A 58 4.79 18.35 -13.99
C LYS A 58 6.03 17.49 -13.83
N ASP A 59 5.94 16.22 -14.25
CA ASP A 59 7.08 15.30 -14.24
C ASP A 59 8.10 15.69 -15.34
N ALA A 60 9.26 15.03 -15.34
CA ALA A 60 10.31 15.28 -16.33
C ALA A 60 9.89 14.94 -17.78
N SER A 61 8.89 14.07 -17.96
CA SER A 61 8.31 13.77 -19.28
C SER A 61 7.33 14.85 -19.77
N GLY A 62 7.04 15.83 -18.92
CA GLY A 62 6.11 16.91 -19.18
C GLY A 62 4.65 16.57 -18.89
N ARG A 63 4.35 15.40 -18.34
CA ARG A 63 2.99 15.02 -17.93
C ARG A 63 2.66 15.69 -16.60
N GLY A 64 1.46 16.25 -16.51
CA GLY A 64 0.99 16.98 -15.33
C GLY A 64 0.02 16.14 -14.51
N ILE A 65 0.30 15.98 -13.22
CA ILE A 65 -0.58 15.38 -12.23
C ILE A 65 -1.16 16.47 -11.33
N THR A 66 -2.47 16.42 -11.06
CA THR A 66 -3.11 17.34 -10.12
C THR A 66 -3.43 16.57 -8.85
N LEU A 67 -2.95 17.07 -7.71
CA LEU A 67 -3.08 16.46 -6.40
C LEU A 67 -3.78 17.42 -5.43
N THR A 68 -4.39 16.83 -4.40
CA THR A 68 -5.05 17.55 -3.30
C THR A 68 -4.26 17.33 -2.02
N ALA A 69 -3.97 18.39 -1.29
CA ALA A 69 -3.32 18.34 0.02
C ALA A 69 -4.14 17.48 0.97
N GLY A 70 -3.51 16.47 1.56
CA GLY A 70 -4.10 15.71 2.65
C GLY A 70 -4.12 16.51 3.95
N SER A 71 -4.79 15.96 4.96
CA SER A 71 -4.77 16.55 6.31
C SER A 71 -3.33 16.69 6.83
N GLY A 72 -2.98 17.88 7.30
CA GLY A 72 -1.64 18.18 7.83
C GLY A 72 -0.59 18.58 6.79
N VAL A 73 -0.93 18.59 5.49
CA VAL A 73 -0.04 19.11 4.44
C VAL A 73 -0.30 20.59 4.23
N ASP A 74 0.69 21.44 4.53
CA ASP A 74 0.65 22.87 4.22
C ASP A 74 1.34 23.14 2.87
N LEU A 75 0.69 23.95 2.04
CA LEU A 75 1.16 24.34 0.70
C LEU A 75 1.69 25.78 0.64
N LYS A 76 1.62 26.55 1.74
CA LYS A 76 1.96 27.98 1.77
C LYS A 76 3.43 28.28 1.47
N ASP A 77 4.33 27.36 1.79
CA ASP A 77 5.78 27.52 1.57
C ASP A 77 6.24 27.09 0.17
N PHE A 78 5.29 26.70 -0.69
CA PHE A 78 5.54 26.22 -2.04
C PHE A 78 5.05 27.21 -3.08
N SER A 79 5.77 27.30 -4.19
CA SER A 79 5.53 28.22 -5.29
C SER A 79 5.69 27.51 -6.64
N VAL A 80 5.09 28.10 -7.67
CA VAL A 80 5.29 27.65 -9.04
C VAL A 80 6.78 27.74 -9.40
N GLY A 81 7.31 26.68 -10.02
CA GLY A 81 8.72 26.55 -10.36
C GLY A 81 9.54 25.73 -9.35
N ASP A 82 9.01 25.47 -8.16
CA ASP A 82 9.71 24.63 -7.18
C ASP A 82 9.82 23.18 -7.64
N GLN A 83 11.02 22.61 -7.50
CA GLN A 83 11.21 21.17 -7.65
C GLN A 83 10.83 20.48 -6.34
N VAL A 84 9.94 19.50 -6.44
CA VAL A 84 9.40 18.78 -5.29
C VAL A 84 9.37 17.29 -5.49
N VAL A 85 9.42 16.58 -4.38
CA VAL A 85 9.12 15.17 -4.26
C VAL A 85 7.83 15.05 -3.45
N VAL A 86 6.86 14.34 -4.00
CA VAL A 86 5.53 14.18 -3.41
C VAL A 86 5.19 12.72 -3.27
N GLU A 87 4.73 12.36 -2.09
CA GLU A 87 4.12 11.06 -1.81
C GLU A 87 2.61 11.25 -1.75
N HIS A 88 1.87 10.49 -2.55
CA HIS A 88 0.42 10.58 -2.63
C HIS A 88 -0.24 9.21 -2.64
N THR A 89 -1.51 9.16 -2.28
CA THR A 89 -2.34 7.97 -2.41
C THR A 89 -2.83 7.81 -3.84
N ARG A 90 -3.38 6.64 -4.18
CA ARG A 90 -4.11 6.41 -5.44
C ARG A 90 -5.29 7.35 -5.66
N ASP A 91 -5.87 7.88 -4.58
CA ASP A 91 -6.94 8.88 -4.62
C ASP A 91 -6.42 10.31 -4.84
N MET A 92 -5.15 10.47 -5.22
CA MET A 92 -4.51 11.75 -5.52
C MET A 92 -4.39 12.68 -4.31
N VAL A 93 -4.37 12.10 -3.11
CA VAL A 93 -4.23 12.85 -1.85
C VAL A 93 -2.78 12.82 -1.40
N ILE A 94 -2.20 14.00 -1.18
CA ILE A 94 -0.82 14.16 -0.74
C ILE A 94 -0.68 13.71 0.72
N LYS A 95 0.32 12.88 0.98
CA LYS A 95 0.76 12.48 2.33
C LYS A 95 1.96 13.31 2.79
N SER A 96 2.90 13.56 1.88
CA SER A 96 4.07 14.39 2.15
C SER A 96 4.50 15.12 0.88
N ILE A 97 5.07 16.32 1.06
CA ILE A 97 5.66 17.12 0.00
C ILE A 97 6.94 17.76 0.54
N THR A 98 8.02 17.62 -0.21
CA THR A 98 9.34 18.13 0.19
C THR A 98 10.00 18.83 -0.99
N LYS A 99 10.48 20.05 -0.77
CA LYS A 99 11.30 20.80 -1.74
C LYS A 99 12.67 20.14 -1.87
N GLN A 100 13.16 20.02 -3.11
CA GLN A 100 14.52 19.53 -3.40
C GLN A 100 15.55 20.65 -3.34
#